data_AF-A0A9C6U7G7-F1
#
_entry.id   AF-A0A9C6U7G7-F1
#
_cell.length_a   1.000
_cell.length_b   1.000
_cell.length_c   1.000
_cell.angle_alpha   90.00
_cell.angle_beta   90.00
_cell.angle_gamma   90.00
#
_symmetry.space_group_name_H-M   'P 1'
#
loop_
_entity.id
_entity.type
_entity.pdbx_description
1 polymer ?
#
loop_
_entity_poly.entity_id
_entity_poly.type
_entity_poly.pdbx_seq_one_letter_code
_entity_poly.pdbx_strand_id
1 'polypeptide(L)'
;MAKKTKKEKAKVAAQKAELARIEAEKAKIQMVVDERERLLKDRVMLVDKGCQEDVLHEERCRQLQETAALLADIEDEFAAKLRSDLSKQEWEQFMRCDRLPDPASPSQMNTYLYVWRETDRLNNIDEATVKTTEVLKLLDALGDLIEVPPPNVTKKKVDLWIEMRDLVRAEQRAHLDAAAYRLLRRLETDLEAESLEVVRYFRACEHFRLCLWAQLMLPVASFKPDDDTRPAIQCEFPQLGVSLQLPKSLNDVPLAIRAMIVQYDHYSDRCPSYHCAPLPSSQGLDMLSAVEEECSMQASLREEISAELERRLAVVERLVKEVQARPAPGTESKDKPPPPPSPELDNYETGEPIKSPSQMMNFKDGERERELREELRVRLAPHEVNLREIAVLGGTLHLDLVMQPPQPRDMRTRLTITWRAPTRCSPCRTTSLTSRPRHPSPARCACRRRSRPS
;
A
#
# COMPACT_ATOMS: atom_id res chain seq x y z
N MET A 1 -22.18 -81.16 -28.14
CA MET A 1 -22.69 -79.80 -27.85
C MET A 1 -24.22 -79.80 -27.92
N ALA A 2 -24.94 -79.89 -26.80
CA ALA A 2 -26.41 -79.90 -26.81
C ALA A 2 -26.96 -78.47 -26.93
N LYS A 3 -27.71 -78.18 -28.00
CA LYS A 3 -28.40 -76.90 -28.23
C LYS A 3 -29.59 -76.78 -27.25
N LYS A 4 -29.40 -76.03 -26.16
CA LYS A 4 -30.49 -75.64 -25.23
C LYS A 4 -31.64 -74.99 -25.99
N THR A 5 -32.88 -75.37 -25.66
CA THR A 5 -34.10 -74.83 -26.28
C THR A 5 -34.25 -73.33 -25.97
N LYS A 6 -34.87 -72.56 -26.89
CA LYS A 6 -35.10 -71.09 -26.74
C LYS A 6 -35.78 -70.74 -25.41
N LYS A 7 -36.62 -71.65 -24.89
CA LYS A 7 -37.33 -71.56 -23.61
C LYS A 7 -36.43 -71.76 -22.39
N GLU A 8 -35.44 -72.66 -22.45
CA GLU A 8 -34.47 -72.86 -21.36
C GLU A 8 -33.44 -71.73 -21.29
N LYS A 9 -32.99 -71.20 -22.43
CA LYS A 9 -32.10 -70.01 -22.45
C LYS A 9 -32.81 -68.78 -21.87
N ALA A 10 -34.10 -68.59 -22.16
CA ALA A 10 -34.92 -67.52 -21.58
C ALA A 10 -35.14 -67.69 -20.07
N LYS A 11 -35.38 -68.92 -19.58
CA LYS A 11 -35.48 -69.20 -18.15
C LYS A 11 -34.18 -68.94 -17.39
N VAL A 12 -33.03 -69.36 -17.95
CA VAL A 12 -31.72 -69.11 -17.35
C VAL A 12 -31.37 -67.60 -17.38
N ALA A 13 -31.74 -66.87 -18.44
CA ALA A 13 -31.57 -65.42 -18.49
C ALA A 13 -32.46 -64.69 -17.47
N ALA A 14 -33.72 -65.11 -17.32
CA ALA A 14 -34.63 -64.56 -16.30
C ALA A 14 -34.15 -64.85 -14.87
N GLN A 15 -33.62 -66.05 -14.61
CA GLN A 15 -33.03 -66.38 -13.31
C GLN A 15 -31.77 -65.57 -13.01
N LYS A 16 -30.90 -65.33 -14.02
CA LYS A 16 -29.73 -64.46 -13.86
C LYS A 16 -30.11 -63.00 -13.66
N ALA A 17 -31.13 -62.50 -14.35
CA ALA A 17 -31.64 -61.14 -14.18
C ALA A 17 -32.26 -60.94 -12.79
N GLU A 18 -33.00 -61.94 -12.28
CA GLU A 18 -33.58 -61.88 -10.94
C GLU A 18 -32.50 -61.95 -9.84
N LEU A 19 -31.47 -62.80 -10.00
CA LEU A 19 -30.32 -62.82 -9.10
C LEU A 19 -29.56 -61.49 -9.11
N ALA A 20 -29.31 -60.90 -10.29
CA ALA A 20 -28.67 -59.59 -10.41
C ALA A 20 -29.51 -58.47 -9.78
N ARG A 21 -30.84 -58.55 -9.88
CA ARG A 21 -31.77 -57.62 -9.22
C ARG A 21 -31.71 -57.73 -7.70
N ILE A 22 -31.67 -58.96 -7.17
CA ILE A 22 -31.52 -59.23 -5.73
C ILE A 22 -30.15 -58.75 -5.22
N GLU A 23 -29.08 -58.95 -5.98
CA GLU A 23 -27.74 -58.46 -5.64
C GLU A 23 -27.67 -56.92 -5.66
N ALA A 24 -28.28 -56.26 -6.65
CA ALA A 24 -28.36 -54.80 -6.73
C ALA A 24 -29.20 -54.20 -5.58
N GLU A 25 -30.32 -54.83 -5.23
CA GLU A 25 -31.16 -54.41 -4.10
C GLU A 25 -30.41 -54.56 -2.76
N LYS A 26 -29.69 -55.67 -2.56
CA LYS A 26 -28.81 -55.86 -1.39
C LYS A 26 -27.68 -54.83 -1.33
N ALA A 27 -27.07 -54.48 -2.46
CA ALA A 27 -26.02 -53.47 -2.51
C ALA A 27 -26.55 -52.08 -2.14
N LYS A 28 -27.76 -51.71 -2.60
CA LYS A 28 -28.43 -50.45 -2.20
C LYS A 28 -28.78 -50.43 -0.71
N ILE A 29 -29.27 -51.54 -0.18
CA ILE A 29 -29.55 -51.67 1.27
C ILE A 29 -28.27 -51.50 2.08
N GLN A 30 -27.17 -52.14 1.67
CA GLN A 30 -25.88 -52.00 2.34
C GLN A 30 -25.39 -50.54 2.29
N MET A 31 -25.53 -49.87 1.15
CA MET A 31 -25.17 -48.45 1.00
C MET A 31 -25.95 -47.54 1.97
N VAL A 32 -27.26 -47.75 2.12
CA VAL A 32 -28.10 -46.99 3.07
C VAL A 32 -27.72 -47.27 4.53
N VAL A 33 -27.38 -48.52 4.86
CA VAL A 33 -26.93 -48.91 6.20
C VAL A 33 -25.56 -48.32 6.53
N ASP A 34 -24.61 -48.39 5.60
CA ASP A 34 -23.27 -47.81 5.74
C ASP A 34 -23.35 -46.29 5.90
N GLU A 35 -24.22 -45.63 5.12
CA GLU A 35 -24.44 -44.20 5.22
C GLU A 35 -25.08 -43.81 6.57
N ARG A 36 -26.01 -44.61 7.09
CA ARG A 36 -26.55 -44.41 8.44
C ARG A 36 -25.45 -44.47 9.50
N GLU A 37 -24.57 -45.46 9.40
CA GLU A 37 -23.46 -45.62 10.36
C GLU A 37 -22.47 -44.46 10.28
N ARG A 38 -22.16 -43.97 9.08
CA ARG A 38 -21.33 -42.78 8.86
C ARG A 38 -21.95 -41.54 9.50
N LEU A 39 -23.20 -41.22 9.20
CA LEU A 39 -23.88 -40.05 9.75
C LEU A 39 -23.99 -40.09 11.29
N LEU A 40 -24.17 -41.28 11.88
CA LEU A 40 -24.16 -41.45 13.33
C LEU A 40 -22.77 -41.20 13.92
N LYS A 41 -21.70 -41.68 13.28
CA LYS A 41 -20.32 -41.40 13.69
C LYS A 41 -20.02 -39.91 13.58
N ASP A 42 -20.39 -39.27 12.48
CA ASP A 42 -20.17 -37.84 12.25
C ASP A 42 -20.90 -36.99 13.29
N ARG A 43 -22.13 -37.37 13.68
CA ARG A 43 -22.87 -36.69 14.76
C ARG A 43 -22.15 -36.77 16.10
N VAL A 44 -21.67 -37.96 16.48
CA VAL A 44 -20.92 -38.15 17.74
C VAL A 44 -19.61 -37.35 17.71
N MET A 45 -18.86 -37.45 16.60
CA MET A 45 -17.62 -36.70 16.40
C MET A 45 -17.83 -35.19 16.47
N LEU A 46 -18.93 -34.66 15.91
CA LEU A 46 -19.26 -33.24 15.96
C LEU A 46 -19.50 -32.77 17.40
N VAL A 47 -20.25 -33.54 18.19
CA VAL A 47 -20.55 -33.22 19.60
C VAL A 47 -19.29 -33.29 20.46
N ASP A 48 -18.51 -34.37 20.32
CA ASP A 48 -17.28 -34.56 21.08
C ASP A 48 -16.27 -33.44 20.78
N LYS A 49 -16.10 -33.12 19.49
CA LYS A 49 -15.23 -32.01 19.06
C LYS A 49 -15.75 -30.66 19.54
N GLY A 50 -17.07 -30.45 19.49
CA GLY A 50 -17.69 -29.21 19.97
C GLY A 50 -17.43 -28.98 21.46
N CYS A 51 -17.62 -30.02 22.29
CA CYS A 51 -17.33 -29.96 23.72
C CYS A 51 -15.84 -29.67 24.00
N GLN A 52 -14.92 -30.29 23.25
CA GLN A 52 -13.49 -30.00 23.38
C GLN A 52 -13.16 -28.55 23.00
N GLU A 53 -13.72 -28.05 21.90
CA GLU A 53 -13.54 -26.68 21.44
C GLU A 53 -14.08 -25.65 22.45
N ASP A 54 -15.21 -25.93 23.08
CA ASP A 54 -15.82 -25.04 24.08
C ASP A 54 -14.93 -24.90 25.32
N VAL A 55 -14.39 -26.03 25.83
CA VAL A 55 -13.45 -26.01 26.96
C VAL A 55 -12.16 -25.25 26.60
N LEU A 56 -11.63 -25.46 25.41
CA LEU A 56 -10.44 -24.75 24.94
C LEU A 56 -10.71 -23.24 24.77
N HIS A 57 -11.91 -22.88 24.33
CA HIS A 57 -12.32 -21.50 24.17
C HIS A 57 -12.44 -20.77 25.52
N GLU A 58 -13.07 -21.39 26.52
CA GLU A 58 -13.15 -20.83 27.89
C GLU A 58 -11.75 -20.54 28.46
N GLU A 59 -10.83 -21.50 28.31
CA GLU A 59 -9.44 -21.33 28.74
C GLU A 59 -8.72 -20.24 27.95
N ARG A 60 -8.93 -20.15 26.63
CA ARG A 60 -8.38 -19.09 25.79
C ARG A 60 -8.89 -17.71 26.21
N CYS A 61 -10.18 -17.57 26.49
CA CYS A 61 -10.77 -16.32 26.96
C CYS A 61 -10.16 -15.89 28.30
N ARG A 62 -9.97 -16.82 29.24
CA ARG A 62 -9.28 -16.55 30.51
C ARG A 62 -7.86 -16.03 30.28
N GLN A 63 -7.08 -16.72 29.44
CA GLN A 63 -5.71 -16.33 29.10
C GLN A 63 -5.65 -14.96 28.43
N LEU A 64 -6.59 -14.67 27.52
CA LEU A 64 -6.67 -13.38 26.84
C LEU A 64 -7.06 -12.24 27.76
N GLN A 65 -7.96 -12.47 28.71
CA GLN A 65 -8.30 -11.50 29.75
C GLN A 65 -7.08 -11.15 30.61
N GLU A 66 -6.32 -12.16 31.03
CA GLU A 66 -5.05 -11.96 31.77
C GLU A 66 -4.02 -11.19 30.94
N THR A 67 -3.90 -11.53 29.66
CA THR A 67 -2.97 -10.85 28.74
C THR A 67 -3.40 -9.40 28.48
N ALA A 68 -4.70 -9.15 28.31
CA ALA A 68 -5.24 -7.81 28.11
C ALA A 68 -5.03 -6.93 29.35
N ALA A 69 -5.20 -7.48 30.55
CA ALA A 69 -4.89 -6.78 31.79
C ALA A 69 -3.39 -6.43 31.88
N LEU A 70 -2.51 -7.38 31.56
CA LEU A 70 -1.06 -7.12 31.52
C LEU A 70 -0.69 -6.04 30.50
N LEU A 71 -1.29 -6.06 29.31
CA LEU A 71 -1.05 -5.04 28.29
C LEU A 71 -1.53 -3.66 28.76
N ALA A 72 -2.69 -3.58 29.42
CA ALA A 72 -3.18 -2.34 30.01
C ALA A 72 -2.22 -1.80 31.08
N ASP A 73 -1.68 -2.67 31.95
CA ASP A 73 -0.67 -2.28 32.95
C ASP A 73 0.61 -1.73 32.28
N ILE A 74 1.08 -2.38 31.20
CA ILE A 74 2.24 -1.92 30.43
C ILE A 74 1.97 -0.58 29.75
N GLU A 75 0.78 -0.38 29.19
CA GLU A 75 0.37 0.89 28.58
C GLU A 75 0.34 2.02 29.62
N ASP A 76 -0.16 1.75 30.82
CA ASP A 76 -0.18 2.71 31.93
C ASP A 76 1.23 3.07 32.41
N GLU A 77 2.12 2.07 32.55
CA GLU A 77 3.54 2.28 32.88
C GLU A 77 4.25 3.09 31.79
N PHE A 78 4.02 2.77 30.52
CA PHE A 78 4.56 3.51 29.39
C PHE A 78 4.07 4.96 29.39
N ALA A 79 2.77 5.18 29.61
CA ALA A 79 2.19 6.52 29.70
C ALA A 79 2.76 7.31 30.89
N ALA A 80 3.00 6.67 32.04
CA ALA A 80 3.67 7.29 33.18
C ALA A 80 5.11 7.69 32.85
N LYS A 81 5.87 6.82 32.20
CA LYS A 81 7.24 7.11 31.76
C LYS A 81 7.29 8.24 30.74
N LEU A 82 6.41 8.21 29.73
CA LEU A 82 6.29 9.26 28.72
C LEU A 82 6.00 10.62 29.36
N ARG A 83 5.09 10.68 30.35
CA ARG A 83 4.83 11.92 31.12
C ARG A 83 6.09 12.41 31.84
N SER A 84 6.84 11.52 32.47
CA SER A 84 8.09 11.88 33.16
C SER A 84 9.14 12.42 32.19
N ASP A 85 9.30 11.78 31.03
CA ASP A 85 10.29 12.18 30.04
C ASP A 85 9.92 13.50 29.35
N LEU A 86 8.63 13.73 29.08
CA LEU A 86 8.14 15.02 28.60
C LEU A 86 8.42 16.15 29.60
N SER A 87 8.18 15.94 30.90
CA SER A 87 8.50 16.95 31.92
C SER A 87 10.01 17.26 31.98
N LYS A 88 10.87 16.27 31.74
CA LYS A 88 12.33 16.51 31.63
C LYS A 88 12.65 17.32 30.38
N GLN A 89 12.05 16.98 29.24
CA GLN A 89 12.27 17.71 27.98
C GLN A 89 11.79 19.17 28.08
N GLU A 90 10.63 19.42 28.68
CA GLU A 90 10.12 20.77 28.97
C GLU A 90 11.10 21.56 29.85
N TRP A 91 11.66 20.92 30.89
CA TRP A 91 12.68 21.53 31.74
C TRP A 91 13.98 21.82 30.99
N GLU A 92 14.49 20.87 30.20
CA GLU A 92 15.68 21.04 29.38
C GLU A 92 15.53 22.18 28.37
N GLN A 93 14.35 22.27 27.74
CA GLN A 93 14.01 23.33 26.81
C GLN A 93 13.98 24.70 27.51
N PHE A 94 13.36 24.79 28.68
CA PHE A 94 13.38 26.00 29.50
C PHE A 94 14.82 26.45 29.82
N MET A 95 15.72 25.50 30.11
CA MET A 95 17.11 25.78 30.45
C MET A 95 18.02 26.08 29.24
N ARG A 96 17.63 25.68 28.02
CA ARG A 96 18.50 25.73 26.82
C ARG A 96 18.86 27.14 26.38
N CYS A 97 17.96 28.12 26.57
CA CYS A 97 18.18 29.54 26.25
C CYS A 97 18.75 29.82 24.83
N ASP A 98 18.47 28.95 23.85
CA ASP A 98 19.00 28.99 22.48
C ASP A 98 18.21 29.93 21.54
N ARG A 99 17.19 30.61 22.06
CA ARG A 99 16.28 31.52 21.32
C ARG A 99 15.45 30.84 20.23
N LEU A 100 15.44 29.51 20.19
CA LEU A 100 14.53 28.77 19.31
C LEU A 100 13.11 28.75 19.93
N PRO A 101 12.06 28.79 19.10
CA PRO A 101 10.69 28.67 19.59
C PRO A 101 10.45 27.29 20.16
N ASP A 102 9.47 27.19 21.08
CA ASP A 102 8.97 25.90 21.50
C ASP A 102 8.13 25.21 20.40
N PRO A 103 8.56 24.03 19.87
CA PRO A 103 7.80 23.28 18.88
C PRO A 103 6.39 22.87 19.35
N ALA A 104 6.20 22.65 20.66
CA ALA A 104 4.91 22.30 21.22
C ALA A 104 3.93 23.49 21.26
N SER A 105 4.43 24.72 21.09
CA SER A 105 3.69 25.98 21.13
C SER A 105 3.50 26.61 19.74
N PRO A 106 2.32 26.45 19.11
CA PRO A 106 2.04 26.99 17.78
C PRO A 106 2.17 28.52 17.72
N SER A 107 1.87 29.23 18.81
CA SER A 107 2.02 30.69 18.87
C SER A 107 3.48 31.12 18.75
N GLN A 108 4.39 30.47 19.49
CA GLN A 108 5.82 30.78 19.40
C GLN A 108 6.37 30.44 18.02
N MET A 109 5.99 29.29 17.46
CA MET A 109 6.39 28.89 16.12
C MET A 109 5.92 29.87 15.05
N ASN A 110 4.69 30.38 15.16
CA ASN A 110 4.17 31.40 14.24
C ASN A 110 4.93 32.72 14.34
N THR A 111 5.22 33.19 15.55
CA THR A 111 6.05 34.39 15.74
C THR A 111 7.44 34.19 15.14
N TYR A 112 8.05 33.01 15.36
CA TYR A 112 9.34 32.68 14.77
C TYR A 112 9.30 32.70 13.24
N LEU A 113 8.31 32.07 12.60
CA LEU A 113 8.16 32.09 11.14
C LEU A 113 7.96 33.51 10.61
N TYR A 114 7.19 34.34 11.31
CA TYR A 114 7.00 35.75 10.94
C TYR A 114 8.33 36.52 10.96
N VAL A 115 9.08 36.44 12.05
CA VAL A 115 10.39 37.09 12.20
C VAL A 115 11.38 36.56 11.17
N TRP A 116 11.36 35.25 10.94
CA TRP A 116 12.20 34.60 9.93
C TRP A 116 11.95 35.22 8.56
N ARG A 117 10.70 35.28 8.10
CA ARG A 117 10.31 35.89 6.80
C ARG A 117 10.74 37.35 6.65
N GLU A 118 10.73 38.10 7.75
CA GLU A 118 11.07 39.53 7.73
C GLU A 118 12.58 39.76 7.66
N THR A 119 13.34 38.95 8.41
CA THR A 119 14.82 39.01 8.47
C THR A 119 15.46 38.51 7.18
N ASP A 120 14.84 37.53 6.51
CA ASP A 120 15.46 36.79 5.41
C ASP A 120 15.66 37.53 4.08
N ARG A 121 15.35 38.82 4.03
CA ARG A 121 15.56 39.61 2.81
C ARG A 121 17.04 39.77 2.46
N LEU A 122 17.96 39.47 3.38
CA LEU A 122 19.41 39.73 3.24
C LEU A 122 20.31 38.49 3.25
N ASN A 123 19.80 37.28 3.41
CA ASN A 123 20.67 36.15 3.79
C ASN A 123 21.51 35.58 2.65
N ASN A 124 22.80 35.35 2.92
CA ASN A 124 23.71 34.61 2.04
C ASN A 124 23.62 33.09 2.29
N ILE A 125 24.33 32.31 1.50
CA ILE A 125 24.33 30.83 1.58
C ILE A 125 24.94 30.28 2.88
N ASP A 126 25.84 31.02 3.51
CA ASP A 126 26.48 30.62 4.77
C ASP A 126 25.49 30.76 5.94
N GLU A 127 24.79 31.88 6.00
CA GLU A 127 23.68 32.10 6.94
C GLU A 127 22.56 31.08 6.72
N ALA A 128 22.26 30.74 5.46
CA ALA A 128 21.31 29.68 5.13
C ALA A 128 21.72 28.30 5.64
N THR A 129 23.03 28.01 5.64
CA THR A 129 23.57 26.75 6.16
C THR A 129 23.35 26.64 7.67
N VAL A 130 23.67 27.70 8.43
CA VAL A 130 23.43 27.76 9.87
C VAL A 130 21.93 27.64 10.16
N LYS A 131 21.10 28.39 9.44
CA LYS A 131 19.66 28.39 9.62
C LYS A 131 19.03 27.02 9.36
N THR A 132 19.50 26.31 8.34
CA THR A 132 19.06 24.94 8.03
C THR A 132 19.28 24.02 9.22
N THR A 133 20.43 24.12 9.88
CA THR A 133 20.76 23.30 11.06
C THR A 133 19.78 23.56 12.21
N GLU A 134 19.45 24.82 12.47
CA GLU A 134 18.46 25.20 13.50
C GLU A 134 17.06 24.68 13.17
N VAL A 135 16.66 24.84 11.91
CA VAL A 135 15.30 24.49 11.44
C VAL A 135 15.09 22.99 11.44
N LEU A 136 16.10 22.19 11.09
CA LEU A 136 15.99 20.73 11.13
C LEU A 136 15.77 20.24 12.56
N LYS A 137 16.44 20.82 13.58
CA LYS A 137 16.16 20.49 14.99
C LYS A 137 14.72 20.78 15.39
N LEU A 138 14.14 21.87 14.89
CA LEU A 138 12.72 22.19 15.12
C LEU A 138 11.80 21.19 14.41
N LEU A 139 12.16 20.75 13.21
CA LEU A 139 11.39 19.77 12.44
C LEU A 139 11.44 18.38 13.07
N ASP A 140 12.59 17.97 13.62
CA ASP A 140 12.73 16.70 14.35
C ASP A 140 11.84 16.71 15.60
N ALA A 141 11.91 17.78 16.40
CA ALA A 141 11.06 17.92 17.59
C ALA A 141 9.55 18.00 17.25
N LEU A 142 9.17 18.63 16.14
CA LEU A 142 7.80 18.57 15.63
C LEU A 142 7.42 17.16 15.17
N GLY A 143 8.35 16.42 14.57
CA GLY A 143 8.18 15.02 14.17
C GLY A 143 7.84 14.15 15.37
N ASP A 144 8.62 14.24 16.44
CA ASP A 144 8.40 13.50 17.68
C ASP A 144 7.01 13.77 18.27
N LEU A 145 6.57 15.04 18.29
CA LEU A 145 5.25 15.44 18.77
C LEU A 145 4.09 14.90 17.91
N ILE A 146 4.32 14.70 16.61
CA ILE A 146 3.31 14.20 15.68
C ILE A 146 3.23 12.67 15.73
N GLU A 147 4.38 11.99 15.79
CA GLU A 147 4.46 10.53 15.81
C GLU A 147 4.01 9.95 17.15
N VAL A 148 4.46 10.55 18.26
CA VAL A 148 4.13 10.12 19.62
C VAL A 148 3.58 11.32 20.40
N PRO A 149 2.30 11.69 20.18
CA PRO A 149 1.71 12.84 20.84
C PRO A 149 1.62 12.64 22.35
N PRO A 150 1.88 13.69 23.16
CA PRO A 150 1.69 13.64 24.61
C PRO A 150 0.29 13.19 25.04
N PRO A 151 0.15 12.56 26.21
CA PRO A 151 -1.16 12.17 26.72
C PRO A 151 -2.08 13.39 26.88
N ASN A 152 -3.37 13.21 26.59
CA ASN A 152 -4.42 14.25 26.58
C ASN A 152 -4.33 15.29 25.44
N VAL A 153 -3.47 15.08 24.45
CA VAL A 153 -3.45 15.92 23.24
C VAL A 153 -4.61 15.53 22.32
N THR A 154 -5.40 16.54 21.93
CA THR A 154 -6.48 16.32 20.96
C THR A 154 -5.95 16.18 19.54
N LYS A 155 -6.63 15.38 18.70
CA LYS A 155 -6.31 15.25 17.27
C LYS A 155 -6.15 16.61 16.57
N LYS A 156 -7.00 17.59 16.91
CA LYS A 156 -6.92 18.96 16.37
C LYS A 156 -5.58 19.65 16.63
N LYS A 157 -4.95 19.38 17.78
CA LYS A 157 -3.64 19.95 18.12
C LYS A 157 -2.53 19.26 17.33
N VAL A 158 -2.64 17.95 17.09
CA VAL A 158 -1.73 17.21 16.19
C VAL A 158 -1.84 17.73 14.77
N ASP A 159 -3.07 17.93 14.26
CA ASP A 159 -3.30 18.51 12.93
C ASP A 159 -2.66 19.90 12.80
N LEU A 160 -2.71 20.72 13.86
CA LEU A 160 -2.04 22.01 13.91
C LEU A 160 -0.50 21.87 13.88
N TRP A 161 0.07 20.90 14.59
CA TRP A 161 1.53 20.64 14.50
C TRP A 161 1.95 20.18 13.11
N ILE A 162 1.13 19.36 12.43
CA ILE A 162 1.35 18.95 11.03
C ILE A 162 1.36 20.18 10.12
N GLU A 163 0.40 21.09 10.28
CA GLU A 163 0.36 22.35 9.52
C GLU A 163 1.60 23.21 9.78
N MET A 164 2.00 23.36 11.05
CA MET A 164 3.19 24.12 11.42
C MET A 164 4.47 23.52 10.81
N ARG A 165 4.62 22.20 10.85
CA ARG A 165 5.73 21.47 10.21
C ARG A 165 5.77 21.77 8.71
N ASP A 166 4.63 21.75 8.04
CA ASP A 166 4.58 22.04 6.60
C ASP A 166 4.91 23.49 6.27
N LEU A 167 4.51 24.45 7.12
CA LEU A 167 4.91 25.85 7.00
C LEU A 167 6.44 26.02 7.17
N VAL A 168 7.02 25.37 8.18
CA VAL A 168 8.47 25.41 8.43
C VAL A 168 9.24 24.79 7.26
N ARG A 169 8.79 23.64 6.73
CA ARG A 169 9.37 23.01 5.53
C ARG A 169 9.29 23.91 4.30
N ALA A 170 8.16 24.59 4.11
CA ALA A 170 7.97 25.52 3.00
C ALA A 170 8.89 26.75 3.13
N GLU A 171 9.03 27.30 4.34
CA GLU A 171 9.98 28.39 4.59
C GLU A 171 11.42 27.96 4.41
N GLN A 172 11.81 26.77 4.88
CA GLN A 172 13.15 26.23 4.66
C GLN A 172 13.48 26.09 3.17
N ARG A 173 12.53 25.63 2.35
CA ARG A 173 12.71 25.58 0.90
C ARG A 173 12.85 26.99 0.32
N ALA A 174 11.97 27.90 0.69
CA ALA A 174 12.01 29.29 0.25
C ALA A 174 13.32 30.00 0.63
N HIS A 175 13.88 29.63 1.79
CA HIS A 175 15.15 30.11 2.31
C HIS A 175 16.31 29.78 1.38
N LEU A 176 16.47 28.48 1.09
CA LEU A 176 17.50 27.97 0.19
C LEU A 176 17.31 28.49 -1.24
N ASP A 177 16.06 28.61 -1.70
CA ASP A 177 15.72 29.23 -2.99
C ASP A 177 16.19 30.70 -3.05
N ALA A 178 15.97 31.48 -1.99
CA ALA A 178 16.37 32.88 -1.94
C ALA A 178 17.90 33.03 -1.87
N ALA A 179 18.60 32.17 -1.12
CA ALA A 179 20.05 32.15 -1.06
C ALA A 179 20.67 31.81 -2.43
N ALA A 180 20.16 30.77 -3.11
CA ALA A 180 20.58 30.41 -4.46
C ALA A 180 20.30 31.53 -5.48
N TYR A 181 19.14 32.18 -5.38
CA TYR A 181 18.78 33.32 -6.23
C TYR A 181 19.77 34.48 -6.09
N ARG A 182 20.25 34.77 -4.87
CA ARG A 182 21.23 35.85 -4.64
C ARG A 182 22.58 35.58 -5.28
N LEU A 183 23.07 34.34 -5.19
CA LEU A 183 24.28 33.92 -5.91
C LEU A 183 24.11 34.11 -7.42
N LEU A 184 22.96 33.67 -7.96
CA LEU A 184 22.65 33.82 -9.39
C LEU A 184 22.43 35.28 -9.82
N ARG A 185 22.24 36.21 -8.89
CA ARG A 185 22.06 37.64 -9.21
C ARG A 185 23.39 38.33 -9.55
N ARG A 186 24.53 37.78 -9.12
CA ARG A 186 25.86 38.32 -9.41
C ARG A 186 26.76 37.20 -9.91
N LEU A 187 26.43 36.63 -11.06
CA LEU A 187 27.08 35.44 -11.62
C LEU A 187 28.60 35.60 -11.71
N GLU A 188 29.07 36.74 -12.20
CA GLU A 188 30.51 36.96 -12.41
C GLU A 188 31.31 37.15 -11.10
N THR A 189 30.64 37.47 -9.99
CA THR A 189 31.30 37.72 -8.69
C THR A 189 31.15 36.55 -7.73
N ASP A 190 29.96 35.96 -7.69
CA ASP A 190 29.59 34.95 -6.69
C ASP A 190 29.83 33.51 -7.18
N LEU A 191 30.01 33.28 -8.49
CA LEU A 191 30.34 31.97 -9.09
C LEU A 191 31.77 31.96 -9.66
N GLU A 192 32.36 30.77 -9.72
CA GLU A 192 33.67 30.49 -10.33
C GLU A 192 33.54 30.28 -11.84
N ALA A 193 34.38 30.95 -12.64
CA ALA A 193 34.41 30.76 -14.07
C ALA A 193 35.14 29.45 -14.44
N GLU A 194 34.44 28.53 -15.09
CA GLU A 194 35.01 27.32 -15.68
C GLU A 194 35.52 27.60 -17.10
N SER A 195 34.79 28.43 -17.84
CA SER A 195 35.15 28.91 -19.18
C SER A 195 34.62 30.33 -19.41
N LEU A 196 34.87 30.89 -20.60
CA LEU A 196 34.35 32.22 -20.96
C LEU A 196 32.81 32.29 -20.97
N GLU A 197 32.14 31.15 -21.20
CA GLU A 197 30.68 31.09 -21.31
C GLU A 197 30.03 30.41 -20.11
N VAL A 198 30.79 29.78 -19.22
CA VAL A 198 30.23 28.92 -18.16
C VAL A 198 30.79 29.29 -16.80
N VAL A 199 29.88 29.49 -15.85
CA VAL A 199 30.17 29.73 -14.44
C VAL A 199 29.50 28.69 -13.56
N ARG A 200 30.14 28.38 -12.43
CA ARG A 200 29.73 27.31 -11.52
C ARG A 200 29.87 27.75 -10.08
N TYR A 201 29.06 27.14 -9.22
CA TYR A 201 29.22 27.26 -7.78
C TYR A 201 28.98 25.91 -7.12
N PHE A 202 29.72 25.65 -6.05
CA PHE A 202 29.55 24.46 -5.23
C PHE A 202 29.62 24.80 -3.75
N ARG A 203 28.66 24.30 -2.99
CA ARG A 203 28.68 24.32 -1.53
C ARG A 203 28.25 22.96 -1.01
N ALA A 204 28.98 22.45 -0.03
CA ALA A 204 28.59 21.29 0.74
C ALA A 204 28.57 21.64 2.22
N CYS A 205 27.54 21.15 2.90
CA CYS A 205 27.44 21.13 4.35
C CYS A 205 26.90 19.77 4.79
N GLU A 206 26.68 19.62 6.09
CA GLU A 206 26.10 18.40 6.67
C GLU A 206 24.72 18.09 6.08
N HIS A 207 23.88 19.11 5.85
CA HIS A 207 22.48 18.88 5.50
C HIS A 207 22.19 18.91 4.01
N PHE A 208 23.02 19.56 3.19
CA PHE A 208 22.82 19.62 1.75
C PHE A 208 24.12 19.83 0.97
N ARG A 209 24.07 19.52 -0.32
CA ARG A 209 25.08 19.89 -1.32
C ARG A 209 24.37 20.67 -2.41
N LEU A 210 24.78 21.91 -2.63
CA LEU A 210 24.23 22.82 -3.64
C LEU A 210 25.25 23.05 -4.74
N CYS A 211 24.85 22.77 -5.97
CA CYS A 211 25.58 23.12 -7.17
C CYS A 211 24.75 24.09 -8.01
N LEU A 212 25.37 25.16 -8.47
CA LEU A 212 24.80 26.05 -9.49
C LEU A 212 25.66 25.98 -10.74
N TRP A 213 24.98 26.01 -11.88
CA TRP A 213 25.60 26.11 -13.19
C TRP A 213 24.85 27.18 -13.97
N ALA A 214 25.56 28.09 -14.64
CA ALA A 214 24.92 29.09 -15.49
C ALA A 214 25.79 29.41 -16.70
N GLN A 215 25.12 29.74 -17.81
CA GLN A 215 25.77 30.18 -19.03
C GLN A 215 25.82 31.70 -19.11
N LEU A 216 27.00 32.30 -19.16
CA LEU A 216 27.15 33.74 -19.38
C LEU A 216 26.78 34.10 -20.83
N MET A 217 25.90 35.08 -20.98
CA MET A 217 25.57 35.65 -22.28
C MET A 217 26.66 36.63 -22.69
N LEU A 218 27.60 36.19 -23.52
CA LEU A 218 28.67 37.04 -24.02
C LEU A 218 28.14 38.13 -24.97
N PRO A 219 28.65 39.37 -24.88
CA PRO A 219 28.28 40.47 -25.77
C PRO A 219 29.00 40.34 -27.12
N VAL A 220 28.76 39.26 -27.87
CA VAL A 220 29.37 39.04 -29.18
C VAL A 220 28.41 39.45 -30.30
N ALA A 221 28.94 40.08 -31.35
CA ALA A 221 28.20 40.38 -32.57
C ALA A 221 27.64 39.07 -33.16
N SER A 222 26.38 39.11 -33.57
CA SER A 222 25.52 38.00 -33.97
C SER A 222 25.99 37.24 -35.22
N PHE A 223 27.12 36.54 -35.16
CA PHE A 223 27.37 35.42 -36.04
C PHE A 223 26.83 34.18 -35.35
N LYS A 224 25.52 33.93 -35.51
CA LYS A 224 24.93 32.66 -35.11
C LYS A 224 25.36 31.64 -36.16
N PRO A 225 26.17 30.61 -35.83
CA PRO A 225 26.30 29.45 -36.70
C PRO A 225 24.90 28.88 -36.97
N ASP A 226 24.69 28.21 -38.09
CA ASP A 226 23.43 27.52 -38.37
C ASP A 226 23.02 26.69 -37.15
N ASP A 227 21.76 26.80 -36.71
CA ASP A 227 21.25 26.23 -35.45
C ASP A 227 21.50 24.72 -35.36
N ASP A 228 21.53 24.04 -36.51
CA ASP A 228 21.84 22.61 -36.64
C ASP A 228 23.28 22.25 -36.24
N THR A 229 24.24 23.17 -36.39
CA THR A 229 25.66 22.93 -36.10
C THR A 229 26.04 23.15 -34.63
N ARG A 230 25.20 23.84 -33.85
CA ARG A 230 25.48 24.11 -32.44
C ARG A 230 25.27 22.84 -31.60
N PRO A 231 26.22 22.44 -30.74
CA PRO A 231 26.01 21.32 -29.84
C PRO A 231 24.94 21.66 -28.80
N ALA A 232 24.29 20.62 -28.28
CA ALA A 232 23.44 20.74 -27.10
C ALA A 232 24.31 21.11 -25.88
N ILE A 233 23.79 21.95 -24.98
CA ILE A 233 24.47 22.25 -23.72
C ILE A 233 24.58 20.96 -22.90
N GLN A 234 25.80 20.61 -22.51
CA GLN A 234 26.10 19.54 -21.57
C GLN A 234 26.55 20.15 -20.24
N CYS A 235 25.90 19.72 -19.16
CA CYS A 235 26.13 20.24 -17.82
C CYS A 235 26.47 19.06 -16.91
N GLU A 236 27.67 19.03 -16.37
CA GLU A 236 28.08 17.99 -15.43
C GLU A 236 28.03 18.51 -14.01
N PHE A 237 27.65 17.70 -13.04
CA PHE A 237 27.73 17.97 -11.60
C PHE A 237 28.49 16.83 -10.92
N PRO A 238 29.83 16.76 -11.08
CA PRO A 238 30.62 15.64 -10.59
C PRO A 238 30.44 15.39 -9.08
N GLN A 239 30.29 16.48 -8.31
CA GLN A 239 30.09 16.43 -6.86
C GLN A 239 28.76 15.78 -6.43
N LEU A 240 27.80 15.71 -7.34
CA LEU A 240 26.49 15.07 -7.14
C LEU A 240 26.35 13.76 -7.94
N GLY A 241 27.30 13.44 -8.82
CA GLY A 241 27.21 12.31 -9.74
C GLY A 241 26.11 12.46 -10.80
N VAL A 242 25.75 13.70 -11.17
CA VAL A 242 24.66 13.98 -12.13
C VAL A 242 25.24 14.61 -13.39
N SER A 243 24.78 14.16 -14.57
CA SER A 243 25.09 14.79 -15.86
C SER A 243 23.79 15.06 -16.62
N LEU A 244 23.66 16.25 -17.19
CA LEU A 244 22.47 16.69 -17.92
C LEU A 244 22.85 17.13 -19.34
N GLN A 245 21.94 16.86 -20.28
CA GLN A 245 22.01 17.39 -21.63
C GLN A 245 20.72 18.16 -21.91
N LEU A 246 20.84 19.45 -22.21
CA LEU A 246 19.69 20.29 -22.52
C LEU A 246 19.34 20.23 -24.02
N PRO A 247 18.05 20.35 -24.39
CA PRO A 247 17.66 20.53 -25.78
C PRO A 247 18.31 21.77 -26.40
N LYS A 248 18.71 21.69 -27.68
CA LYS A 248 19.34 22.80 -28.43
C LYS A 248 18.49 24.08 -28.45
N SER A 249 17.17 23.96 -28.38
CA SER A 249 16.24 25.09 -28.32
C SER A 249 16.44 26.01 -27.10
N LEU A 250 17.19 25.56 -26.10
CA LEU A 250 17.51 26.33 -24.90
C LEU A 250 18.87 27.05 -24.97
N ASN A 251 19.64 26.87 -26.05
CA ASN A 251 21.02 27.38 -26.16
C ASN A 251 21.13 28.91 -26.10
N ASP A 252 20.08 29.63 -26.51
CA ASP A 252 20.06 31.10 -26.52
C ASP A 252 19.22 31.69 -25.37
N VAL A 253 18.76 30.85 -24.43
CA VAL A 253 17.96 31.28 -23.30
C VAL A 253 18.90 31.48 -22.10
N PRO A 254 18.86 32.65 -21.41
CA PRO A 254 19.69 32.89 -20.25
C PRO A 254 19.17 32.06 -19.07
N LEU A 255 19.71 30.85 -18.94
CA LEU A 255 19.29 29.83 -17.99
C LEU A 255 20.39 29.53 -16.98
N ALA A 256 19.98 29.15 -15.79
CA ALA A 256 20.83 28.49 -14.82
C ALA A 256 20.20 27.17 -14.40
N ILE A 257 21.04 26.22 -14.03
CA ILE A 257 20.63 24.95 -13.47
C ILE A 257 21.03 24.96 -12.00
N ARG A 258 20.07 24.69 -11.14
CA ARG A 258 20.32 24.40 -9.73
C ARG A 258 20.18 22.91 -9.51
N ALA A 259 21.25 22.29 -9.04
CA ALA A 259 21.24 20.90 -8.59
C ALA A 259 21.53 20.87 -7.10
N MET A 260 20.66 20.25 -6.31
CA MET A 260 20.81 20.22 -4.85
C MET A 260 20.42 18.85 -4.30
N ILE A 261 21.31 18.23 -3.52
CA ILE A 261 20.97 17.03 -2.74
C ILE A 261 20.79 17.46 -1.31
N VAL A 262 19.62 17.21 -0.73
CA VAL A 262 19.34 17.40 0.70
C VAL A 262 19.40 16.06 1.42
N GLN A 263 19.96 16.01 2.63
CA GLN A 263 20.10 14.77 3.42
C GLN A 263 18.89 14.48 4.31
N TYR A 264 17.82 15.24 4.14
CA TYR A 264 16.56 15.10 4.87
C TYR A 264 15.41 14.88 3.90
N ASP A 265 14.33 14.27 4.39
CA ASP A 265 13.13 13.96 3.60
C ASP A 265 11.93 14.78 4.09
N HIS A 266 11.31 15.51 3.17
CA HIS A 266 10.11 16.31 3.40
C HIS A 266 8.97 15.93 2.45
N TYR A 267 9.07 14.78 1.79
CA TYR A 267 8.18 14.32 0.73
C TYR A 267 7.55 12.98 1.02
N SER A 268 8.26 12.05 1.68
CA SER A 268 7.74 10.70 1.90
C SER A 268 6.38 10.70 2.60
N ASP A 269 6.21 11.50 3.65
CA ASP A 269 4.95 11.61 4.39
C ASP A 269 3.78 12.22 3.60
N ARG A 270 4.06 12.82 2.44
CA ARG A 270 3.04 13.33 1.50
C ARG A 270 2.62 12.27 0.47
N CYS A 271 3.33 11.14 0.39
CA CYS A 271 3.00 10.07 -0.53
C CYS A 271 1.73 9.32 -0.08
N PRO A 272 0.77 9.02 -0.98
CA PRO A 272 -0.43 8.26 -0.61
C PRO A 272 -0.16 6.89 0.01
N SER A 273 1.00 6.28 -0.29
CA SER A 273 1.38 4.97 0.24
C SER A 273 2.07 5.01 1.60
N TYR A 274 2.49 6.18 2.08
CA TYR A 274 3.30 6.33 3.30
C TYR A 274 2.55 5.89 4.55
N HIS A 275 1.41 6.51 4.81
CA HIS A 275 0.57 6.13 5.94
C HIS A 275 -0.19 4.84 5.63
N CYS A 276 -0.31 3.96 6.62
CA CYS A 276 -1.21 2.82 6.53
C CYS A 276 -2.65 3.31 6.34
N ALA A 277 -3.41 2.64 5.47
CA ALA A 277 -4.83 2.94 5.34
C ALA A 277 -5.49 2.56 6.67
N PRO A 278 -6.42 3.37 7.21
CA PRO A 278 -7.10 3.01 8.43
C PRO A 278 -7.82 1.68 8.23
N LEU A 279 -7.75 0.81 9.24
CA LEU A 279 -8.47 -0.46 9.21
C LEU A 279 -9.98 -0.19 9.11
N PRO A 280 -10.74 -1.00 8.36
CA PRO A 280 -12.19 -0.96 8.36
C PRO A 280 -12.74 -1.14 9.78
N SER A 281 -13.93 -0.58 10.05
CA SER A 281 -14.56 -0.69 11.37
C SER A 281 -14.83 -2.14 11.79
N SER A 282 -15.02 -3.05 10.82
CA SER A 282 -15.15 -4.49 11.05
C SER A 282 -13.88 -5.16 11.56
N GLN A 283 -12.72 -4.49 11.51
CA GLN A 283 -11.43 -5.02 11.94
C GLN A 283 -10.82 -4.27 13.14
N GLY A 284 -11.55 -3.31 13.70
CA GLY A 284 -11.12 -2.56 14.89
C GLY A 284 -11.42 -3.25 16.22
N LEU A 285 -11.67 -4.56 16.21
CA LEU A 285 -12.01 -5.34 17.40
C LEU A 285 -10.77 -5.58 18.26
N ASP A 286 -10.94 -5.53 19.57
CA ASP A 286 -9.90 -6.02 20.49
C ASP A 286 -9.76 -7.56 20.38
N MET A 287 -8.66 -8.09 20.91
CA MET A 287 -8.34 -9.52 20.77
C MET A 287 -9.36 -10.43 21.44
N LEU A 288 -9.98 -10.00 22.54
CA LEU A 288 -11.00 -10.78 23.24
C LEU A 288 -12.30 -10.80 22.43
N SER A 289 -12.78 -9.63 22.04
CA SER A 289 -13.97 -9.45 21.20
C SER A 289 -13.85 -10.22 19.88
N ALA A 290 -12.68 -10.22 19.23
CA ALA A 290 -12.45 -10.99 18.01
C ALA A 290 -12.58 -12.51 18.23
N VAL A 291 -12.11 -13.03 19.36
CA VAL A 291 -12.20 -14.46 19.70
C VAL A 291 -13.62 -14.86 20.11
N GLU A 292 -14.36 -13.97 20.77
CA GLU A 292 -15.78 -14.17 21.07
C GLU A 292 -16.62 -14.24 19.79
N GLU A 293 -16.37 -13.34 18.82
CA GLU A 293 -17.02 -13.39 17.50
C GLU A 293 -16.67 -14.67 16.72
N GLU A 294 -15.39 -15.08 16.73
CA GLU A 294 -14.96 -16.34 16.10
C GLU A 294 -15.72 -17.54 16.69
N CYS A 295 -15.84 -17.60 18.02
CA CYS A 295 -16.53 -18.67 18.72
C CYS A 295 -18.02 -18.70 18.43
N SER A 296 -18.69 -17.53 18.44
CA SER A 296 -20.09 -17.39 18.07
C SER A 296 -20.34 -17.88 16.63
N MET A 297 -19.45 -17.54 15.71
CA MET A 297 -19.50 -18.06 14.34
C MET A 297 -19.25 -19.57 14.26
N GLN A 298 -18.33 -20.13 15.04
CA GLN A 298 -18.15 -21.58 15.10
C GLN A 298 -19.38 -22.29 15.69
N ALA A 299 -20.01 -21.72 16.72
CA ALA A 299 -21.25 -22.24 17.29
C ALA A 299 -22.39 -22.28 16.26
N SER A 300 -22.65 -21.17 15.55
CA SER A 300 -23.67 -21.14 14.48
C SER A 300 -23.39 -22.15 13.36
N LEU A 301 -22.14 -22.27 12.91
CA LEU A 301 -21.76 -23.28 11.91
C LEU A 301 -21.96 -24.72 12.41
N ARG A 302 -21.68 -24.98 13.69
CA ARG A 302 -21.93 -26.29 14.32
C ARG A 302 -23.43 -26.60 14.36
N GLU A 303 -24.28 -25.63 14.69
CA GLU A 303 -25.74 -25.78 14.66
C GLU A 303 -26.29 -26.02 13.24
N GLU A 304 -25.77 -25.32 12.23
CA GLU A 304 -26.14 -25.56 10.83
C GLU A 304 -25.79 -26.99 10.39
N ILE A 305 -24.60 -27.48 10.76
CA ILE A 305 -24.17 -28.85 10.46
C ILE A 305 -24.99 -29.87 11.23
N SER A 306 -25.28 -29.64 12.51
CA SER A 306 -26.09 -30.57 13.30
C SER A 306 -27.50 -30.69 12.71
N ALA A 307 -28.10 -29.58 12.31
CA ALA A 307 -29.41 -29.57 11.65
C ALA A 307 -29.38 -30.28 10.27
N GLU A 308 -28.30 -30.16 9.50
CA GLU A 308 -28.11 -30.91 8.25
C GLU A 308 -27.95 -32.41 8.49
N LEU A 309 -27.11 -32.80 9.47
CA LEU A 309 -26.93 -34.20 9.86
C LEU A 309 -28.25 -34.84 10.31
N GLU A 310 -29.04 -34.13 11.11
CA GLU A 310 -30.36 -34.59 11.56
C GLU A 310 -31.33 -34.77 10.38
N ARG A 311 -31.36 -33.82 9.44
CA ARG A 311 -32.17 -33.92 8.22
C ARG A 311 -31.79 -35.14 7.39
N ARG A 312 -30.48 -35.40 7.18
CA ARG A 312 -29.99 -36.58 6.44
C ARG A 312 -30.29 -37.88 7.18
N LEU A 313 -30.05 -37.92 8.49
CA LEU A 313 -30.37 -39.08 9.32
C LEU A 313 -31.86 -39.41 9.27
N ALA A 314 -32.76 -38.43 9.34
CA ALA A 314 -34.21 -38.66 9.26
C ALA A 314 -34.65 -39.24 7.91
N VAL A 315 -34.00 -38.87 6.81
CA VAL A 315 -34.23 -39.48 5.49
C VAL A 315 -33.75 -40.94 5.48
N VAL A 316 -32.51 -41.18 5.90
CA VAL A 316 -31.91 -42.51 5.93
C VAL A 316 -32.67 -43.46 6.88
N GLU A 317 -33.11 -42.98 8.04
CA GLU A 317 -33.89 -43.78 8.98
C GLU A 317 -35.27 -44.16 8.45
N ARG A 318 -35.92 -43.29 7.65
CA ARG A 318 -37.16 -43.65 6.95
C ARG A 318 -36.91 -44.77 5.94
N LEU A 319 -35.85 -44.68 5.15
CA LEU A 319 -35.46 -45.71 4.18
C LEU A 319 -35.12 -47.04 4.88
N VAL A 320 -34.38 -47.01 5.99
CA VAL A 320 -34.08 -48.22 6.76
C VAL A 320 -35.34 -48.87 7.33
N LYS A 321 -36.28 -48.08 7.86
CA LYS A 321 -37.58 -48.60 8.35
C LYS A 321 -38.41 -49.19 7.21
N GLU A 322 -38.43 -48.56 6.04
CA GLU A 322 -39.11 -49.09 4.85
C GLU A 322 -38.50 -50.43 4.40
N VAL A 323 -37.17 -50.55 4.41
CA VAL A 323 -36.45 -51.80 4.09
C VAL A 323 -36.74 -52.89 5.12
N GLN A 324 -36.74 -52.57 6.41
CA GLN A 324 -37.00 -53.55 7.48
C GLN A 324 -38.45 -54.01 7.56
N ALA A 325 -39.40 -53.17 7.14
CA ALA A 325 -40.82 -53.52 7.05
C ALA A 325 -41.12 -54.46 5.87
N ARG A 326 -40.19 -54.63 4.93
CA ARG A 326 -40.34 -55.59 3.83
C ARG A 326 -40.10 -57.02 4.33
N PRO A 327 -40.96 -57.99 3.97
CA PRO A 327 -40.75 -59.38 4.33
C PRO A 327 -39.47 -59.92 3.69
N ALA A 328 -38.67 -60.67 4.47
CA ALA A 328 -37.42 -61.27 3.99
C ALA A 328 -37.68 -62.14 2.75
N PRO A 329 -36.82 -62.05 1.71
CA PRO A 329 -36.94 -62.91 0.54
C PRO A 329 -36.64 -64.36 0.94
N GLY A 330 -37.70 -65.12 1.26
CA GLY A 330 -37.59 -66.52 1.66
C GLY A 330 -38.77 -67.11 2.44
N THR A 331 -39.69 -66.29 2.98
CA THR A 331 -40.74 -66.77 3.90
C THR A 331 -42.16 -66.86 3.33
N GLU A 332 -42.38 -66.60 2.04
CA GLU A 332 -43.71 -66.79 1.42
C GLU A 332 -43.68 -67.79 0.26
N SER A 333 -44.71 -68.63 0.26
CA SER A 333 -45.11 -69.62 -0.74
C SER A 333 -44.95 -69.18 -2.20
N LYS A 334 -44.61 -70.13 -3.08
CA LYS A 334 -44.30 -70.01 -4.52
C LYS A 334 -45.29 -69.26 -5.44
N ASP A 335 -46.38 -68.68 -4.93
CA ASP A 335 -47.46 -68.08 -5.74
C ASP A 335 -47.73 -66.58 -5.49
N LYS A 336 -46.88 -65.85 -4.76
CA LYS A 336 -46.99 -64.38 -4.69
C LYS A 336 -45.96 -63.67 -5.57
N PRO A 337 -46.36 -62.64 -6.35
CA PRO A 337 -45.43 -61.84 -7.15
C PRO A 337 -44.41 -61.14 -6.23
N PRO A 338 -43.17 -60.93 -6.72
CA PRO A 338 -42.11 -60.33 -5.93
C PRO A 338 -42.53 -58.93 -5.44
N PRO A 339 -42.07 -58.51 -4.24
CA PRO A 339 -42.43 -57.22 -3.68
C PRO A 339 -42.04 -56.09 -4.66
N PRO A 340 -42.90 -55.05 -4.79
CA PRO A 340 -42.64 -53.95 -5.72
C PRO A 340 -41.33 -53.21 -5.36
N PRO A 341 -40.55 -52.76 -6.36
CA PRO A 341 -39.36 -51.95 -6.13
C PRO A 341 -39.72 -50.70 -5.31
N SER A 342 -38.90 -50.33 -4.31
CA SER A 342 -39.10 -49.05 -3.57
C SER A 342 -38.61 -47.93 -4.47
N PRO A 343 -39.50 -47.06 -4.99
CA PRO A 343 -39.06 -45.94 -5.81
C PRO A 343 -38.18 -44.97 -5.01
N GLU A 344 -38.36 -44.86 -3.69
CA GLU A 344 -37.53 -44.00 -2.83
C GLU A 344 -36.11 -44.55 -2.61
N LEU A 345 -35.93 -45.86 -2.39
CA LEU A 345 -34.60 -46.48 -2.35
C LEU A 345 -33.92 -46.48 -3.72
N ASP A 346 -34.70 -46.65 -4.79
CA ASP A 346 -34.13 -46.69 -6.13
C ASP A 346 -33.61 -45.33 -6.60
N ASN A 347 -34.20 -44.25 -6.08
CA ASN A 347 -33.82 -42.86 -6.34
C ASN A 347 -32.89 -42.27 -5.26
N TYR A 348 -32.50 -43.04 -4.24
CA TYR A 348 -31.61 -42.56 -3.19
C TYR A 348 -30.15 -42.55 -3.66
N GLU A 349 -29.57 -41.35 -3.73
CA GLU A 349 -28.15 -41.14 -3.98
C GLU A 349 -27.50 -40.56 -2.72
N THR A 350 -26.30 -41.03 -2.39
CA THR A 350 -25.52 -40.46 -1.29
C THR A 350 -25.19 -39.00 -1.63
N GLY A 351 -25.60 -38.08 -0.77
CA GLY A 351 -25.30 -36.65 -0.95
C GLY A 351 -23.81 -36.34 -0.81
N GLU A 352 -23.39 -35.15 -1.25
CA GLU A 352 -22.02 -34.69 -1.04
C GLU A 352 -21.64 -34.69 0.45
N PRO A 353 -20.37 -35.03 0.80
CA PRO A 353 -19.92 -34.98 2.18
C PRO A 353 -20.17 -33.62 2.81
N ILE A 354 -20.73 -33.60 4.02
CA ILE A 354 -20.92 -32.35 4.75
C ILE A 354 -19.54 -31.76 5.06
N LYS A 355 -19.34 -30.50 4.69
CA LYS A 355 -18.10 -29.78 4.99
C LYS A 355 -17.97 -29.63 6.51
N SER A 356 -16.76 -29.84 7.02
CA SER A 356 -16.49 -29.61 8.45
C SER A 356 -16.62 -28.13 8.82
N PRO A 357 -16.90 -27.78 10.10
CA PRO A 357 -16.93 -26.38 10.55
C PRO A 357 -15.67 -25.60 10.16
N SER A 358 -14.50 -26.22 10.33
CA SER A 358 -13.20 -25.61 10.01
C SER A 358 -13.03 -25.32 8.52
N GLN A 359 -13.55 -26.17 7.62
CA GLN A 359 -13.50 -25.91 6.17
C GLN A 359 -14.40 -24.74 5.75
N MET A 360 -15.57 -24.60 6.38
CA MET A 360 -16.46 -23.48 6.12
C MET A 360 -15.90 -22.17 6.67
N MET A 361 -15.27 -22.23 7.85
CA MET A 361 -14.59 -21.08 8.43
C MET A 361 -13.45 -20.59 7.54
N ASN A 362 -12.58 -21.49 7.08
CA ASN A 362 -11.49 -21.14 6.15
C ASN A 362 -12.01 -20.48 4.85
N PHE A 363 -13.17 -20.91 4.35
CA PHE A 363 -13.78 -20.30 3.18
C PHE A 363 -14.23 -18.87 3.47
N LYS A 364 -14.95 -18.65 4.58
CA LYS A 364 -15.37 -17.33 5.04
C LYS A 364 -14.17 -16.41 5.32
N ASP A 365 -13.09 -16.94 5.87
CA ASP A 365 -11.85 -16.20 6.14
C ASP A 365 -11.16 -15.78 4.84
N GLY A 366 -11.11 -16.67 3.84
CA GLY A 366 -10.57 -16.35 2.52
C GLY A 366 -11.36 -15.27 1.78
N GLU A 367 -12.70 -15.27 1.92
CA GLU A 367 -13.54 -14.20 1.38
C GLU A 367 -13.26 -12.87 2.10
N ARG A 368 -13.22 -12.87 3.44
CA ARG A 368 -12.88 -11.71 4.25
C ARG A 368 -11.50 -11.13 3.92
N GLU A 369 -10.48 -11.99 3.77
CA GLU A 369 -9.12 -11.55 3.39
C GLU A 369 -9.12 -10.90 2.01
N ARG A 370 -9.84 -11.48 1.04
CA ARG A 370 -9.94 -10.93 -0.32
C ARG A 370 -10.62 -9.56 -0.32
N GLU A 371 -11.70 -9.39 0.43
CA GLU A 371 -12.41 -8.12 0.59
C GLU A 371 -11.50 -7.07 1.23
N LEU A 372 -10.87 -7.42 2.35
CA LEU A 372 -9.94 -6.56 3.05
C LEU A 372 -8.78 -6.10 2.14
N ARG A 373 -8.24 -7.01 1.33
CA ARG A 373 -7.14 -6.69 0.41
C ARG A 373 -7.54 -5.66 -0.63
N GLU A 374 -8.79 -5.69 -1.10
CA GLU A 374 -9.30 -4.69 -2.05
C GLU A 374 -9.63 -3.37 -1.35
N GLU A 375 -10.15 -3.41 -0.11
CA GLU A 375 -10.41 -2.20 0.69
C GLU A 375 -9.13 -1.46 1.10
N LEU A 376 -8.09 -2.18 1.50
CA LEU A 376 -6.79 -1.62 1.89
C LEU A 376 -5.89 -1.27 0.69
N ARG A 377 -6.39 -1.42 -0.53
CA ARG A 377 -5.61 -1.20 -1.75
C ARG A 377 -5.34 0.29 -1.97
N VAL A 378 -4.05 0.66 -1.93
CA VAL A 378 -3.61 2.01 -2.29
C VAL A 378 -3.46 2.11 -3.81
N ARG A 379 -4.09 3.11 -4.42
CA ARG A 379 -3.95 3.43 -5.84
C ARG A 379 -2.91 4.52 -6.02
N LEU A 380 -1.88 4.22 -6.79
CA LEU A 380 -0.77 5.13 -7.08
C LEU A 380 -0.76 5.50 -8.56
N ALA A 381 -0.37 6.74 -8.86
CA ALA A 381 -0.12 7.18 -10.21
C ALA A 381 1.19 6.56 -10.77
N PRO A 382 1.38 6.50 -12.10
CA PRO A 382 2.58 5.87 -12.69
C PRO A 382 3.92 6.52 -12.32
N HIS A 383 3.89 7.75 -11.79
CA HIS A 383 5.06 8.53 -11.38
C HIS A 383 5.22 8.59 -9.85
N GLU A 384 4.33 7.95 -9.10
CA GLU A 384 4.41 7.86 -7.64
C GLU A 384 5.14 6.58 -7.25
N VAL A 385 5.96 6.69 -6.21
CA VAL A 385 6.71 5.55 -5.66
C VAL A 385 5.85 4.87 -4.59
N ASN A 386 5.79 3.54 -4.62
CA ASN A 386 5.18 2.76 -3.56
C ASN A 386 6.14 2.61 -2.38
N LEU A 387 5.97 3.45 -1.36
CA LEU A 387 6.83 3.47 -0.17
C LEU A 387 6.63 2.26 0.76
N ARG A 388 5.63 1.40 0.48
CA ARG A 388 5.46 0.13 1.20
C ARG A 388 6.23 -1.03 0.56
N GLU A 389 6.64 -0.87 -0.70
CA GLU A 389 7.46 -1.84 -1.41
C GLU A 389 8.94 -1.45 -1.37
N ILE A 390 9.22 -0.14 -1.38
CA ILE A 390 10.57 0.41 -1.49
C ILE A 390 10.78 1.41 -0.35
N ALA A 391 11.92 1.31 0.33
CA ALA A 391 12.35 2.29 1.33
C ALA A 391 13.32 3.30 0.71
N VAL A 392 13.16 4.58 1.09
CA VAL A 392 14.11 5.65 0.70
C VAL A 392 15.34 5.56 1.62
N LEU A 393 16.50 5.27 1.03
CA LEU A 393 17.76 5.10 1.78
C LEU A 393 18.64 6.36 1.83
N GLY A 394 18.29 7.39 1.07
CA GLY A 394 19.17 8.54 0.85
C GLY A 394 18.41 9.86 0.76
N GLY A 395 19.19 10.90 0.50
CA GLY A 395 18.69 12.26 0.35
C GLY A 395 17.85 12.50 -0.91
N THR A 396 17.07 13.59 -0.91
CA THR A 396 16.29 14.00 -2.08
C THR A 396 17.17 14.82 -3.04
N LEU A 397 17.17 14.46 -4.33
CA LEU A 397 17.80 15.24 -5.39
C LEU A 397 16.79 16.22 -6.01
N HIS A 398 17.12 17.51 -5.94
CA HIS A 398 16.43 18.59 -6.63
C HIS A 398 17.24 19.00 -7.87
N LEU A 399 16.56 19.02 -9.02
CA LEU A 399 17.11 19.51 -10.28
C LEU A 399 16.14 20.55 -10.85
N ASP A 400 16.53 21.81 -10.77
CA ASP A 400 15.70 22.93 -11.21
C ASP A 400 16.35 23.66 -12.39
N LEU A 401 15.59 23.83 -13.45
CA LEU A 401 15.93 24.72 -14.56
C LEU A 401 15.32 26.11 -14.29
N VAL A 402 16.16 27.09 -14.02
CA VAL A 402 15.74 28.43 -13.60
C VAL A 402 16.17 29.49 -14.62
N MET A 403 15.37 30.54 -14.77
CA MET A 403 15.79 31.70 -15.56
C MET A 403 16.86 32.48 -14.81
N GLN A 404 17.87 32.98 -15.52
CA GLN A 404 18.86 33.85 -14.90
C GLN A 404 18.21 35.16 -14.43
N PRO A 405 18.48 35.57 -13.19
CA PRO A 405 18.08 36.89 -12.72
C PRO A 405 18.75 37.99 -13.56
N PRO A 406 18.15 39.19 -13.65
CA PRO A 406 18.82 40.35 -14.24
C PRO A 406 20.14 40.65 -13.53
N GLN A 407 21.24 40.61 -14.28
CA GLN A 407 22.58 40.88 -13.76
C GLN A 407 22.80 42.39 -13.54
N PRO A 408 23.54 42.80 -12.49
CA PRO A 408 23.95 44.18 -12.31
C PRO A 408 24.78 44.66 -13.50
N ARG A 409 24.62 45.94 -13.85
CA ARG A 409 25.46 46.60 -14.85
C ARG A 409 26.18 47.78 -14.23
N ASP A 410 27.50 47.76 -14.34
CA ASP A 410 28.33 48.87 -13.91
C ASP A 410 28.36 49.96 -14.96
N MET A 411 27.95 51.15 -14.55
CA MET A 411 28.04 52.36 -15.36
C MET A 411 29.41 53.02 -15.14
N ARG A 412 29.87 53.79 -16.13
CA ARG A 412 31.17 54.50 -16.11
C ARG A 412 31.42 55.38 -14.87
N THR A 413 30.38 55.74 -14.11
CA THR A 413 30.41 56.66 -12.96
C THR A 413 30.43 55.99 -11.58
N ARG A 414 30.93 54.74 -11.44
CA ARG A 414 30.88 53.95 -10.18
C ARG A 414 29.45 53.72 -9.66
N LEU A 415 28.47 53.75 -10.55
CA LEU A 415 27.07 53.44 -10.23
C LEU A 415 26.73 52.06 -10.81
N THR A 416 26.31 51.14 -9.96
CA THR A 416 25.81 49.82 -10.38
C THR A 416 24.29 49.85 -10.41
N ILE A 417 23.70 49.57 -11.58
CA ILE A 417 22.24 49.55 -11.75
C ILE A 417 21.80 48.09 -11.91
N THR A 418 20.72 47.70 -11.23
CA THR A 418 20.08 46.38 -11.41
C THR A 418 18.58 46.55 -11.48
N TRP A 419 17.92 45.82 -12.39
CA TRP A 419 16.46 45.79 -12.45
C TRP A 419 15.88 45.12 -11.20
N ARG A 420 14.84 45.70 -10.60
CA ARG A 420 14.16 45.09 -9.44
C ARG A 420 13.30 43.92 -9.92
N ALA A 421 13.86 42.72 -9.89
CA ALA A 421 13.20 41.46 -10.21
C ALA A 421 12.67 40.77 -8.92
N PRO A 422 11.73 39.80 -9.03
CA PRO A 422 11.23 39.06 -7.86
C PRO A 422 12.37 38.39 -7.07
N THR A 423 12.21 38.24 -5.76
CA THR A 423 13.26 37.72 -4.84
C THR A 423 13.43 36.20 -4.86
N ARG A 424 13.01 35.52 -5.93
CA ARG A 424 12.99 34.06 -6.04
C ARG A 424 13.38 33.62 -7.44
N CYS A 425 14.04 32.47 -7.55
CA CYS A 425 14.27 31.81 -8.83
C CYS A 425 12.93 31.51 -9.52
N SER A 426 12.77 31.97 -10.76
CA SER A 426 11.61 31.63 -11.57
C SER A 426 11.90 30.38 -12.39
N PRO A 427 11.02 29.36 -12.35
CA PRO A 427 11.18 28.19 -13.20
C PRO A 427 11.11 28.60 -14.68
N CYS A 428 11.93 27.95 -15.51
CA CYS A 428 11.83 28.12 -16.95
C CYS A 428 10.48 27.55 -17.42
N ARG A 429 9.54 28.42 -17.79
CA ARG A 429 8.27 28.00 -18.37
C ARG A 429 8.48 27.68 -19.84
N THR A 430 8.93 26.47 -20.15
CA THR A 430 8.75 25.93 -21.49
C THR A 430 7.27 25.57 -21.62
N THR A 431 6.51 26.33 -22.40
CA THR A 431 5.21 25.86 -22.91
C THR A 431 5.49 24.62 -23.74
N SER A 432 5.41 23.44 -23.13
CA SER A 432 5.33 22.20 -23.86
C SER A 432 3.99 22.23 -24.60
N LEU A 433 4.00 22.66 -25.85
CA LEU A 433 3.09 22.10 -26.83
C LEU A 433 3.43 20.61 -26.90
N THR A 434 2.88 19.83 -25.97
CA THR A 434 2.78 18.38 -26.12
C THR A 434 1.77 18.14 -27.24
N SER A 435 2.16 18.41 -28.49
CA SER A 435 1.64 17.63 -29.59
C SER A 435 2.17 16.22 -29.35
N ARG A 436 1.30 15.35 -28.82
CA ARG A 436 1.55 13.90 -28.86
C ARG A 436 2.06 13.60 -30.28
N PRO A 437 3.20 12.91 -30.46
CA PRO A 437 3.56 12.47 -31.79
C PRO A 437 2.38 11.65 -32.32
N ARG A 438 1.76 12.12 -33.41
CA ARG A 438 0.73 11.34 -34.08
C ARG A 438 1.39 10.03 -34.44
N HIS A 439 0.90 8.92 -33.87
CA HIS A 439 1.28 7.60 -34.32
C HIS A 439 1.15 7.58 -35.86
N PRO A 440 2.19 7.17 -36.60
CA PRO A 440 2.01 6.94 -38.02
C PRO A 440 0.89 5.90 -38.16
N SER A 441 -0.13 6.25 -38.94
CA SER A 441 -1.19 5.30 -39.30
C SER A 441 -0.55 4.03 -39.87
N PRO A 442 -1.11 2.84 -39.59
CA PRO A 442 -0.53 1.62 -40.12
C PRO A 442 -0.63 1.67 -41.64
N ALA A 443 0.54 1.75 -42.28
CA ALA A 443 0.65 1.60 -43.71
C ALA A 443 0.00 0.27 -44.10
N ARG A 444 -1.05 0.33 -44.93
CA ARG A 444 -1.66 -0.85 -45.53
C ARG A 444 -0.55 -1.65 -46.23
N CYS A 445 -0.20 -2.79 -45.65
CA CYS A 445 0.73 -3.74 -46.24
C CYS A 445 0.06 -4.31 -47.50
N ALA A 446 0.43 -3.78 -48.66
CA ALA A 446 0.01 -4.31 -49.95
C ALA A 446 0.80 -5.59 -50.23
N CYS A 447 0.29 -6.73 -49.78
CA CYS A 447 0.76 -8.04 -50.20
C CYS A 447 0.45 -8.23 -51.70
N ARG A 448 1.41 -7.86 -52.55
CA ARG A 448 1.48 -8.32 -53.94
C ARG A 448 1.68 -9.84 -53.94
N ARG A 449 0.60 -10.60 -54.14
CA ARG A 449 0.68 -11.99 -54.58
C ARG A 449 1.38 -12.02 -55.93
N ARG A 450 2.65 -12.41 -55.95
CA ARG A 450 3.34 -12.86 -57.16
C ARG A 450 2.76 -14.22 -57.54
N SER A 451 1.98 -14.24 -58.60
CA SER A 451 1.70 -15.44 -59.40
C SER A 451 2.96 -15.83 -60.17
N ARG A 452 3.28 -17.13 -60.17
CA ARG A 452 4.03 -17.84 -61.23
C ARG A 452 4.08 -19.36 -60.92
N PRO A 453 4.33 -20.22 -61.92
CA PRO A 453 3.28 -21.04 -62.54
C PRO A 453 3.62 -22.55 -62.58
N SER A 454 2.77 -23.29 -63.28
CA SER A 454 2.78 -24.73 -63.63
C SER A 454 2.55 -25.72 -62.50
#